data_AF-A0A383EQG2-F1
#
_entry.id   AF-A0A383EQG2-F1
#
_cell.length_a   1.000
_cell.length_b   1.000
_cell.length_c   1.000
_cell.angle_alpha   90.00
_cell.angle_beta   90.00
_cell.angle_gamma   90.00
#
_symmetry.space_group_name_H-M   'P 1'
#
loop_
_entity.id
_entity.type
_entity.pdbx_description
1 polymer ?
#
loop_
_entity_poly.entity_id
_entity_poly.type
_entity_poly.pdbx_seq_one_letter_code
_entity_poly.pdbx_strand_id
1 'polypeptide(L)'
;VVVAIDEFTHASPPFKGIPKVMWTPQIAEVQAAVLKGGAKVFGWDIILPTSASAYLSNRRFDQALLKGFISERRSGRIVLGQAQLNSQVISPHRAFAMTAGGQANIRNLDISLDDDGVSRSLPLFLEMTTKSGKKVEVPGMAMELAARAAAEKPQLTSEGVQFMGRAVPGGRTRELALNFDSRVGAIPTYSFVDLYKCAKAGKIEYFERAFSSKVVLFGLVLDIEDRKLS
;
A
#
# COMPACT_ATOMS: atom_id res chain seq x y z
N VAL A 1 -1.34 -2.71 10.43
CA VAL A 1 0.03 -2.39 10.90
C VAL A 1 0.79 -1.73 9.79
N VAL A 2 1.79 -0.92 10.11
CA VAL A 2 2.56 -0.16 9.13
C VAL A 2 3.99 -0.70 9.06
N VAL A 3 4.49 -0.85 7.84
CA VAL A 3 5.91 -0.98 7.54
C VAL A 3 6.35 0.39 7.00
N ALA A 4 7.15 1.08 7.78
CA ALA A 4 7.53 2.46 7.52
C ALA A 4 8.89 2.54 6.84
N ILE A 5 8.95 3.21 5.69
CA ILE A 5 10.18 3.79 5.21
C ILE A 5 10.37 5.12 5.96
N ASP A 6 11.14 5.07 7.04
CA ASP A 6 11.44 6.18 7.94
C ASP A 6 12.81 6.83 7.64
N GLU A 7 13.18 7.88 8.37
CA GLU A 7 14.48 8.54 8.28
C GLU A 7 15.61 7.56 8.59
N PHE A 8 15.40 6.67 9.56
CA PHE A 8 16.39 5.67 9.94
C PHE A 8 16.69 4.71 8.79
N THR A 9 15.68 4.35 8.00
CA THR A 9 15.84 3.60 6.76
C THR A 9 16.72 4.37 5.79
N HIS A 10 16.43 5.64 5.52
CA HIS A 10 17.24 6.48 4.61
C HIS A 10 18.69 6.68 5.09
N ALA A 11 18.92 6.69 6.40
CA ALA A 11 20.23 6.89 7.00
C ALA A 11 21.07 5.61 7.13
N SER A 12 20.48 4.43 6.89
CA SER A 12 21.11 3.13 7.16
C SER A 12 21.53 2.38 5.90
N PRO A 13 22.67 1.67 5.89
CA PRO A 13 22.97 0.70 4.84
C PRO A 13 21.92 -0.41 4.78
N PRO A 14 21.60 -0.95 3.57
CA PRO A 14 22.17 -0.60 2.27
C PRO A 14 21.46 0.59 1.59
N PHE A 15 20.51 1.25 2.25
CA PHE A 15 19.66 2.29 1.65
C PHE A 15 20.35 3.66 1.56
N LYS A 16 21.25 3.94 2.50
CA LYS A 16 21.97 5.21 2.61
C LYS A 16 22.64 5.61 1.30
N GLY A 17 22.29 6.80 0.82
CA GLY A 17 22.89 7.41 -0.38
C GLY A 17 22.42 6.79 -1.71
N ILE A 18 21.35 5.98 -1.69
CA ILE A 18 20.84 5.31 -2.88
C ILE A 18 19.39 5.75 -3.16
N PRO A 19 19.03 6.08 -4.41
CA PRO A 19 17.64 6.39 -4.77
C PRO A 19 16.66 5.24 -4.49
N LYS A 20 15.44 5.56 -4.06
CA LYS A 20 14.38 4.57 -3.71
C LYS A 20 14.07 3.54 -4.80
N VAL A 21 14.20 3.93 -6.08
CA VAL A 21 14.00 3.02 -7.22
C VAL A 21 14.98 1.83 -7.23
N MET A 22 16.13 1.96 -6.56
CA MET A 22 17.15 0.92 -6.43
C MET A 22 16.90 -0.01 -5.23
N TRP A 23 15.86 0.23 -4.43
CA TRP A 23 15.58 -0.56 -3.23
C TRP A 23 14.69 -1.78 -3.51
N THR A 24 14.32 -2.02 -4.77
CA THR A 24 13.41 -3.11 -5.15
C THR A 24 13.86 -4.51 -4.68
N PRO A 25 15.17 -4.86 -4.62
CA PRO A 25 15.57 -6.14 -4.03
C PRO A 25 15.26 -6.24 -2.53
N GLN A 26 15.51 -5.16 -1.78
CA GLN A 26 15.26 -5.11 -0.34
C GLN A 26 13.76 -5.09 -0.04
N ILE A 27 12.97 -4.39 -0.86
CA ILE A 27 11.51 -4.39 -0.72
C ILE A 27 10.95 -5.79 -0.98
N ALA A 28 11.47 -6.51 -1.98
CA ALA A 28 11.08 -7.89 -2.24
C ALA A 28 11.35 -8.81 -1.04
N GLU A 29 12.52 -8.66 -0.40
CA GLU A 29 12.91 -9.43 0.79
C GLU A 29 11.91 -9.22 1.94
N VAL A 30 11.62 -7.96 2.27
CA VAL A 30 10.71 -7.61 3.37
C VAL A 30 9.27 -8.04 3.05
N GLN A 31 8.77 -7.76 1.84
CA GLN A 31 7.43 -8.18 1.43
C GLN A 31 7.26 -9.70 1.53
N ALA A 32 8.26 -10.46 1.05
CA ALA A 32 8.22 -11.92 1.14
C ALA A 32 8.22 -12.41 2.59
N ALA A 33 9.05 -11.83 3.46
CA ALA A 33 9.09 -12.20 4.88
C ALA A 33 7.79 -11.86 5.61
N VAL A 34 7.20 -10.69 5.34
CA VAL A 34 5.90 -10.27 5.90
C VAL A 34 4.77 -11.20 5.47
N LEU A 35 4.69 -11.54 4.19
CA LEU A 35 3.68 -12.45 3.67
C LEU A 35 3.87 -13.88 4.20
N LYS A 36 5.12 -14.36 4.29
CA LYS A 36 5.45 -15.65 4.89
C LYS A 36 5.12 -15.68 6.39
N GLY A 37 5.25 -14.56 7.09
CA GLY A 37 4.80 -14.36 8.48
C GLY A 37 3.27 -14.33 8.66
N GLY A 38 2.48 -14.58 7.61
CA GLY A 38 1.04 -14.75 7.73
C GLY A 38 0.22 -13.46 7.61
N ALA A 39 0.81 -12.38 7.08
CA ALA A 39 0.03 -11.20 6.70
C ALA A 39 -1.12 -11.58 5.75
N LYS A 40 -2.32 -11.04 5.99
CA LYS A 40 -3.50 -11.29 5.15
C LYS A 40 -3.36 -10.56 3.82
N VAL A 41 -2.91 -9.31 3.86
CA VAL A 41 -2.78 -8.43 2.70
C VAL A 41 -1.62 -7.47 2.94
N PHE A 42 -0.87 -7.18 1.88
CA PHE A 42 0.21 -6.21 1.82
C PHE A 42 -0.16 -5.11 0.81
N GLY A 43 -0.53 -3.94 1.34
CA GLY A 43 -0.89 -2.76 0.57
C GLY A 43 0.30 -1.82 0.42
N TRP A 44 0.59 -1.41 -0.82
CA TRP A 44 1.61 -0.41 -1.11
C TRP A 44 0.99 0.97 -1.09
N ASP A 45 1.31 1.72 -0.04
CA ASP A 45 1.05 3.15 0.10
C ASP A 45 2.24 3.99 -0.40
N ILE A 46 2.96 3.41 -1.37
CA ILE A 46 3.97 4.09 -2.18
C ILE A 46 3.77 3.66 -3.62
N ILE A 47 4.13 4.53 -4.56
CA ILE A 47 4.06 4.23 -5.99
C ILE A 47 5.48 4.14 -6.53
N LEU A 48 5.81 3.02 -7.18
CA LEU A 48 7.04 2.85 -7.94
C LEU A 48 6.75 3.05 -9.44
N PRO A 49 6.73 4.28 -9.97
CA PRO A 49 6.43 4.54 -11.38
C PRO A 49 7.56 4.12 -12.32
N THR A 50 8.75 3.88 -11.76
CA THR A 50 9.99 3.62 -12.50
C THR A 50 10.60 2.30 -12.05
N SER A 51 11.21 1.57 -12.99
CA SER A 51 11.97 0.33 -12.75
C SER A 51 13.46 0.61 -12.95
N ALA A 52 14.29 0.23 -11.98
CA ALA A 52 15.75 0.39 -12.10
C ALA A 52 16.31 -0.44 -13.26
N SER A 53 15.70 -1.60 -13.56
CA SER A 53 16.08 -2.47 -14.69
C SER A 53 16.00 -1.77 -16.06
N ALA A 54 15.21 -0.69 -16.18
CA ALA A 54 15.14 0.11 -17.41
C ALA A 54 16.41 0.93 -17.65
N TYR A 55 17.14 1.29 -16.59
CA TYR A 55 18.30 2.19 -16.65
C TYR A 55 19.64 1.50 -16.37
N LEU A 56 19.61 0.34 -15.70
CA LEU A 56 20.80 -0.43 -15.39
C LEU A 56 21.17 -1.43 -16.50
N SER A 57 22.46 -1.72 -16.63
CA SER A 57 22.97 -2.83 -17.45
C SER A 57 22.41 -4.17 -16.97
N ASN A 58 22.24 -4.34 -15.66
CA ASN A 58 21.56 -5.49 -15.09
C ASN A 58 20.04 -5.38 -15.29
N ARG A 59 19.54 -5.94 -16.40
CA ARG A 59 18.11 -6.02 -16.73
C ARG A 59 17.29 -6.89 -15.77
N ARG A 60 17.93 -7.59 -14.83
CA ARG A 60 17.28 -8.43 -13.81
C ARG A 60 17.29 -7.79 -12.43
N PHE A 61 17.63 -6.51 -12.32
CA PHE A 61 17.72 -5.83 -11.03
C PHE A 61 16.43 -5.95 -10.21
N ASP A 62 15.27 -5.75 -10.85
CA ASP A 62 13.97 -5.82 -10.16
C ASP A 62 13.40 -7.25 -10.08
N GLN A 63 14.16 -8.28 -10.48
CA GLN A 63 13.65 -9.64 -10.66
C GLN A 63 13.08 -10.23 -9.37
N ALA A 64 13.69 -9.95 -8.21
CA ALA A 64 13.20 -10.43 -6.93
C ALA A 64 11.78 -9.92 -6.64
N LEU A 65 11.55 -8.63 -6.86
CA LEU A 65 10.25 -8.00 -6.64
C LEU A 65 9.20 -8.50 -7.62
N LEU A 66 9.56 -8.60 -8.91
CA LEU A 66 8.68 -9.14 -9.95
C LEU A 66 8.26 -10.58 -9.66
N LYS A 67 9.17 -11.43 -9.16
CA LYS A 67 8.86 -12.81 -8.75
C LYS A 67 7.87 -12.83 -7.59
N GLY A 68 8.06 -11.98 -6.58
CA GLY A 68 7.14 -11.85 -5.44
C GLY A 68 5.74 -11.40 -5.88
N PHE A 69 5.64 -10.48 -6.84
CA PHE A 69 4.35 -10.11 -7.43
C PHE A 69 3.70 -11.28 -8.18
N ILE A 70 4.47 -12.00 -9.01
CA ILE A 70 3.94 -13.14 -9.76
C ILE A 70 3.40 -14.24 -8.85
N SER A 71 4.09 -14.55 -7.74
CA SER A 71 3.65 -15.59 -6.80
C SER A 71 2.34 -15.23 -6.10
N GLU A 72 2.06 -13.93 -5.93
CA GLU A 72 0.89 -13.44 -5.18
C GLU A 72 -0.22 -12.87 -6.05
N ARG A 73 -0.01 -12.70 -7.37
CA ARG A 73 -0.96 -12.02 -8.25
C ARG A 73 -2.39 -12.57 -8.20
N ARG A 74 -2.53 -13.88 -7.94
CA ARG A 74 -3.83 -14.58 -7.87
C ARG A 74 -4.36 -14.72 -6.45
N SER A 75 -3.51 -14.62 -5.43
CA SER A 75 -3.94 -14.73 -4.03
C SER A 75 -4.70 -13.49 -3.57
N GLY A 76 -4.53 -12.37 -4.27
CA GLY A 76 -5.06 -11.08 -3.84
C GLY A 76 -4.30 -10.49 -2.65
N ARG A 77 -3.22 -11.11 -2.17
CA ARG A 77 -2.53 -10.62 -0.98
C ARG A 77 -1.65 -9.39 -1.22
N ILE A 78 -1.51 -8.93 -2.46
CA ILE A 78 -0.79 -7.70 -2.81
C ILE A 78 -1.75 -6.72 -3.47
N VAL A 79 -1.73 -5.47 -3.00
CA VAL A 79 -2.42 -4.34 -3.63
C VAL A 79 -1.41 -3.22 -3.84
N LEU A 80 -1.23 -2.80 -5.08
CA LEU A 80 -0.39 -1.66 -5.44
C LEU A 80 -1.19 -0.36 -5.41
N GLY A 81 -0.55 0.71 -4.97
CA GLY A 81 -1.10 2.05 -5.05
C GLY A 81 -0.95 2.69 -6.43
N GLN A 82 -1.89 3.55 -6.78
CA GLN A 82 -1.79 4.59 -7.81
C GLN A 82 -2.36 5.88 -7.24
N ALA A 83 -2.10 7.02 -7.86
CA ALA A 83 -2.70 8.31 -7.47
C ALA A 83 -3.12 9.09 -8.70
N GLN A 84 -4.18 9.90 -8.56
CA GLN A 84 -4.59 10.86 -9.58
C GLN A 84 -4.06 12.24 -9.18
N LEU A 85 -3.12 12.79 -9.96
CA LEU A 85 -2.64 14.15 -9.78
C LEU A 85 -3.17 15.02 -10.93
N ASN A 86 -4.17 15.85 -10.65
CA ASN A 86 -4.90 16.63 -11.66
C ASN A 86 -5.42 15.73 -12.79
N SER A 87 -4.96 15.91 -14.03
CA SER A 87 -5.31 15.07 -15.18
C SER A 87 -4.35 13.89 -15.41
N GLN A 88 -3.29 13.75 -14.61
CA GLN A 88 -2.26 12.72 -14.79
C GLN A 88 -2.38 11.62 -13.74
N VAL A 89 -2.36 10.36 -14.19
CA VAL A 89 -2.31 9.20 -13.29
C VAL A 89 -0.84 8.88 -12.99
N ILE A 90 -0.45 8.90 -11.72
CA ILE A 90 0.80 8.33 -11.25
C ILE A 90 0.53 6.85 -10.96
N SER A 91 0.97 5.98 -11.85
CA SER A 91 0.77 4.52 -11.75
C SER A 91 2.09 3.80 -11.46
N PRO A 92 2.04 2.57 -10.89
CA PRO A 92 3.20 1.69 -10.87
C PRO A 92 3.75 1.47 -12.28
N HIS A 93 5.07 1.30 -12.38
CA HIS A 93 5.72 0.95 -13.65
C HIS A 93 5.02 -0.25 -14.29
N ARG A 94 4.89 -0.25 -15.62
CA ARG A 94 4.11 -1.26 -16.37
C ARG A 94 4.47 -2.70 -15.98
N ALA A 95 5.76 -2.99 -15.79
CA ALA A 95 6.21 -4.33 -15.39
C ALA A 95 5.67 -4.74 -14.01
N PHE A 96 5.69 -3.83 -13.03
CA PHE A 96 5.17 -4.05 -11.68
C PHE A 96 3.65 -4.23 -11.72
N ALA A 97 2.95 -3.32 -12.41
CA ALA A 97 1.50 -3.40 -12.57
C ALA A 97 1.06 -4.74 -13.18
N MET A 98 1.66 -5.17 -14.29
CA MET A 98 1.27 -6.42 -14.97
C MET A 98 1.60 -7.65 -14.13
N THR A 99 2.77 -7.71 -13.49
CA THR A 99 3.18 -8.87 -12.69
C THR A 99 2.39 -9.01 -11.40
N ALA A 100 1.94 -7.88 -10.82
CA ALA A 100 1.09 -7.89 -9.63
C ALA A 100 -0.37 -8.29 -9.92
N GLY A 101 -0.78 -8.45 -11.18
CA GLY A 101 -2.17 -8.82 -11.54
C GLY A 101 -2.99 -7.69 -12.16
N GLY A 102 -2.36 -6.57 -12.52
CA GLY A 102 -2.99 -5.44 -13.19
C GLY A 102 -4.04 -4.74 -12.32
N GLN A 103 -5.06 -4.19 -12.96
CA GLN A 103 -6.12 -3.39 -12.31
C GLN A 103 -6.91 -4.15 -11.24
N ALA A 104 -6.89 -5.49 -11.26
CA ALA A 104 -7.46 -6.28 -10.17
C ALA A 104 -6.77 -6.02 -8.82
N ASN A 105 -5.47 -5.68 -8.85
CA ASN A 105 -4.61 -5.48 -7.67
C ASN A 105 -4.01 -4.07 -7.60
N ILE A 106 -4.64 -3.09 -8.24
CA ILE A 106 -4.23 -1.68 -8.15
C ILE A 106 -5.39 -0.87 -7.61
N ARG A 107 -5.14 -0.03 -6.60
CA ARG A 107 -6.13 0.88 -6.03
C ARG A 107 -5.57 2.27 -5.85
N ASN A 108 -6.49 3.23 -5.86
CA ASN A 108 -6.16 4.62 -5.71
C ASN A 108 -5.84 4.96 -4.24
N LEU A 109 -4.78 5.72 -4.04
CA LEU A 109 -4.29 6.24 -2.75
C LEU A 109 -4.85 7.63 -2.43
N ASP A 110 -5.63 8.22 -3.34
CA ASP A 110 -6.23 9.54 -3.15
C ASP A 110 -7.00 9.61 -1.82
N ILE A 111 -6.83 10.75 -1.15
CA ILE A 111 -7.51 11.10 0.09
C ILE A 111 -8.43 12.29 -0.16
N SER A 112 -9.49 12.39 0.63
CA SER A 112 -10.39 13.53 0.58
C SER A 112 -9.80 14.67 1.41
N LEU A 113 -9.83 15.88 0.85
CA LEU A 113 -9.39 17.12 1.51
C LEU A 113 -10.60 18.02 1.72
N ASP A 114 -10.69 18.59 2.91
CA ASP A 114 -11.67 19.63 3.22
C ASP A 114 -11.22 20.98 2.61
N ASP A 115 -12.08 22.00 2.68
CA ASP A 115 -11.82 23.34 2.11
C ASP A 115 -10.55 24.01 2.66
N ASP A 116 -10.13 23.63 3.87
CA ASP A 116 -8.91 24.11 4.52
C ASP A 116 -7.66 23.28 4.17
N GLY A 117 -7.80 22.32 3.24
CA GLY A 117 -6.72 21.46 2.78
C GLY A 117 -6.35 20.34 3.75
N VAL A 118 -7.09 20.17 4.85
CA VAL A 118 -6.85 19.09 5.82
C VAL A 118 -7.66 17.86 5.44
N SER A 119 -7.03 16.69 5.48
CA SER A 119 -7.75 15.43 5.30
C SER A 119 -8.38 14.97 6.61
N ARG A 120 -9.71 14.89 6.66
CA ARG A 120 -10.48 14.39 7.82
C ARG A 120 -11.30 13.15 7.52
N SER A 121 -11.33 12.71 6.28
CA SER A 121 -12.02 11.50 5.85
C SER A 121 -11.23 10.73 4.80
N LEU A 122 -11.54 9.45 4.69
CA LEU A 122 -11.05 8.59 3.62
C LEU A 122 -12.21 8.15 2.72
N PRO A 123 -12.04 8.20 1.40
CA PRO A 123 -13.05 7.72 0.48
C PRO A 123 -13.15 6.19 0.57
N LEU A 124 -14.36 5.69 0.81
CA LEU A 124 -14.67 4.25 0.83
C LEU A 124 -14.73 3.69 -0.60
N PHE A 125 -15.26 4.48 -1.52
CA PHE A 125 -15.33 4.19 -2.95
C PHE A 125 -14.89 5.41 -3.75
N LEU A 126 -14.28 5.15 -4.89
CA LEU A 126 -13.79 6.15 -5.82
C LEU A 126 -14.31 5.81 -7.22
N GLU A 127 -14.67 6.85 -7.96
CA GLU A 127 -14.98 6.72 -9.38
C GLU A 127 -13.67 6.62 -10.16
N MET A 128 -13.51 5.54 -10.94
CA MET A 128 -12.40 5.37 -11.86
C MET A 128 -12.92 5.32 -13.29
N THR A 129 -12.23 6.01 -14.20
CA THR A 129 -12.49 5.87 -15.64
C THR A 129 -11.63 4.73 -16.20
N THR A 130 -12.28 3.69 -16.71
CA THR A 130 -11.60 2.58 -17.39
C THR A 130 -10.99 3.02 -18.71
N LYS A 131 -10.11 2.19 -19.29
CA LYS A 131 -9.52 2.45 -20.62
C LYS A 131 -10.57 2.62 -21.74
N SER A 132 -11.76 2.05 -21.58
CA SER A 132 -12.86 2.21 -22.53
C SER A 132 -13.70 3.48 -22.31
N GLY A 133 -13.27 4.38 -21.42
CA GLY A 133 -14.01 5.59 -21.07
C GLY A 133 -15.19 5.38 -20.14
N LYS A 134 -15.47 4.13 -19.73
CA LYS A 134 -16.54 3.82 -18.78
C LYS A 134 -16.13 4.19 -17.37
N LYS A 135 -16.94 4.98 -16.68
CA LYS A 135 -16.83 5.25 -15.23
C LYS A 135 -17.28 4.02 -14.45
N VAL A 136 -16.48 3.60 -13.48
CA VAL A 136 -16.75 2.47 -12.59
C VAL A 136 -16.42 2.85 -11.16
N GLU A 137 -17.27 2.44 -10.24
CA GLU A 137 -17.02 2.56 -8.80
C GLU A 137 -16.08 1.44 -8.37
N VAL A 138 -15.00 1.81 -7.69
CA VAL A 138 -14.08 0.85 -7.08
C VAL A 138 -13.84 1.22 -5.63
N PRO A 139 -13.56 0.25 -4.73
CA PRO A 139 -13.16 0.57 -3.38
C PRO A 139 -11.89 1.44 -3.35
N GLY A 140 -11.80 2.38 -2.41
CA GLY A 140 -10.53 3.04 -2.10
C GLY A 140 -9.51 2.03 -1.52
N MET A 141 -8.25 2.42 -1.40
CA MET A 141 -7.19 1.53 -0.90
C MET A 141 -7.53 0.90 0.46
N ALA A 142 -7.95 1.71 1.44
CA ALA A 142 -8.28 1.20 2.78
C ALA A 142 -9.42 0.17 2.75
N MET A 143 -10.50 0.46 2.00
CA MET A 143 -11.66 -0.42 1.87
C MET A 143 -11.30 -1.71 1.12
N GLU A 144 -10.48 -1.64 0.07
CA GLU A 144 -9.99 -2.84 -0.64
C GLU A 144 -9.18 -3.75 0.28
N LEU A 145 -8.25 -3.19 1.07
CA LEU A 145 -7.42 -3.99 1.98
C LEU A 145 -8.26 -4.68 3.06
N ALA A 146 -9.22 -3.95 3.64
CA ALA A 146 -10.17 -4.51 4.59
C ALA A 146 -11.00 -5.64 3.96
N ALA A 147 -11.52 -5.43 2.76
CA ALA A 147 -12.29 -6.42 2.00
C ALA A 147 -11.52 -7.73 1.79
N ARG A 148 -10.26 -7.62 1.35
CA ARG A 148 -9.40 -8.78 1.12
C ARG A 148 -9.02 -9.51 2.40
N ALA A 149 -8.79 -8.78 3.49
CA ALA A 149 -8.48 -9.39 4.78
C ALA A 149 -9.67 -10.15 5.38
N ALA A 150 -10.88 -9.62 5.19
CA ALA A 150 -12.13 -10.27 5.59
C ALA A 150 -12.60 -11.36 4.61
N ALA A 151 -12.00 -11.45 3.42
CA ALA A 151 -12.48 -12.26 2.30
C ALA A 151 -13.94 -11.96 1.92
N GLU A 152 -14.36 -10.70 2.07
CA GLU A 152 -15.72 -10.23 1.83
C GLU A 152 -15.69 -8.94 1.01
N LYS A 153 -16.57 -8.81 0.02
CA LYS A 153 -16.66 -7.59 -0.78
C LYS A 153 -17.59 -6.56 -0.12
N PRO A 154 -17.19 -5.28 -0.02
CA PRO A 154 -18.11 -4.23 0.38
C PRO A 154 -19.23 -4.09 -0.66
N GLN A 155 -20.42 -3.78 -0.18
CA GLN A 155 -21.59 -3.59 -1.03
C GLN A 155 -22.00 -2.12 -1.00
N LEU A 156 -22.13 -1.53 -2.18
CA LEU A 156 -22.71 -0.21 -2.33
C LEU A 156 -24.21 -0.37 -2.51
N THR A 157 -24.99 0.13 -1.57
CA THR A 157 -26.47 0.05 -1.56
C THR A 157 -27.08 1.45 -1.60
N SER A 158 -28.40 1.54 -1.71
CA SER A 158 -29.15 2.80 -1.57
C SER A 158 -28.98 3.45 -0.19
N GLU A 159 -28.64 2.66 0.82
CA GLU A 159 -28.40 3.12 2.20
C GLU A 159 -26.93 3.44 2.47
N GLY A 160 -26.07 3.35 1.45
CA GLY A 160 -24.63 3.56 1.55
C GLY A 160 -23.83 2.27 1.54
N VAL A 161 -22.59 2.35 2.04
CA VAL A 161 -21.63 1.23 2.06
C VAL A 161 -21.94 0.26 3.21
N GLN A 162 -22.14 -1.00 2.85
CA GLN A 162 -22.30 -2.14 3.76
C GLN A 162 -21.05 -3.03 3.70
N PHE A 163 -20.56 -3.49 4.85
CA PHE A 163 -19.41 -4.38 4.93
C PHE A 163 -19.43 -5.21 6.21
N MET A 164 -19.18 -6.52 6.10
CA MET A 164 -19.24 -7.47 7.22
C MET A 164 -20.61 -7.47 7.92
N GLY A 165 -21.68 -7.45 7.12
CA GLY A 165 -23.06 -7.48 7.60
C GLY A 165 -23.54 -6.21 8.34
N ARG A 166 -22.80 -5.10 8.24
CA ARG A 166 -23.14 -3.82 8.89
C ARG A 166 -22.90 -2.61 8.01
N ALA A 167 -23.61 -1.54 8.30
CA ALA A 167 -23.36 -0.24 7.67
C ALA A 167 -22.00 0.29 8.14
N VAL A 168 -21.17 0.72 7.20
CA VAL A 168 -19.91 1.39 7.51
C VAL A 168 -20.25 2.82 7.98
N PRO A 169 -19.70 3.31 9.10
CA PRO A 169 -19.86 4.70 9.50
C PRO A 169 -19.44 5.66 8.37
N GLY A 170 -20.27 6.64 8.05
CA GLY A 170 -20.06 7.53 6.91
C GLY A 170 -20.28 6.90 5.52
N GLY A 171 -20.74 5.63 5.49
CA GLY A 171 -21.03 4.90 4.25
C GLY A 171 -22.08 5.55 3.35
N ARG A 172 -22.99 6.37 3.89
CA ARG A 172 -23.99 7.13 3.10
C ARG A 172 -23.33 8.23 2.23
N THR A 173 -22.33 8.91 2.78
CA THR A 173 -21.52 9.90 2.07
C THR A 173 -20.33 9.27 1.35
N ARG A 174 -20.14 7.95 1.49
CA ARG A 174 -18.99 7.18 0.98
C ARG A 174 -17.64 7.67 1.51
N GLU A 175 -17.67 8.31 2.67
CA GLU A 175 -16.51 8.93 3.31
C GLU A 175 -16.44 8.41 4.75
N LEU A 176 -15.32 7.82 5.12
CA LEU A 176 -15.08 7.37 6.49
C LEU A 176 -14.31 8.44 7.25
N ALA A 177 -14.93 9.05 8.26
CA ALA A 177 -14.26 10.02 9.11
C ALA A 177 -13.06 9.39 9.84
N LEU A 178 -11.93 10.10 9.85
CA LEU A 178 -10.72 9.71 10.55
C LEU A 178 -10.85 10.00 12.04
N ASN A 179 -10.45 9.03 12.86
CA ASN A 179 -10.32 9.24 14.30
C ASN A 179 -8.88 9.66 14.64
N PHE A 180 -8.70 10.94 14.95
CA PHE A 180 -7.41 11.52 15.34
C PHE A 180 -7.04 11.26 16.80
N ASP A 181 -7.98 10.80 17.64
CA ASP A 181 -7.74 10.44 19.05
C ASP A 181 -7.11 9.05 19.17
N SER A 182 -6.04 8.83 18.41
CA SER A 182 -5.23 7.62 18.53
C SER A 182 -4.04 7.93 19.42
N ARG A 183 -3.87 7.16 20.49
CA ARG A 183 -2.70 7.26 21.37
C ARG A 183 -1.41 7.08 20.55
N VAL A 184 -0.31 7.70 20.97
CA VAL A 184 1.01 7.45 20.36
C VAL A 184 1.26 5.94 20.35
N GLY A 185 1.58 5.40 19.17
CA GLY A 185 1.80 3.96 18.97
C GLY A 185 0.52 3.11 18.85
N ALA A 186 -0.67 3.72 18.74
CA ALA A 186 -1.94 2.99 18.56
C ALA A 186 -1.94 2.10 17.31
N ILE A 187 -1.24 2.52 16.26
CA ILE A 187 -0.97 1.70 15.08
C ILE A 187 0.46 1.17 15.20
N PRO A 188 0.67 -0.15 15.34
CA PRO A 188 2.03 -0.70 15.35
C PRO A 188 2.73 -0.40 14.03
N THR A 189 3.87 0.29 14.14
CA THR A 189 4.71 0.73 13.03
C THR A 189 6.09 0.11 13.18
N TYR A 190 6.57 -0.52 12.12
CA TYR A 190 7.84 -1.22 12.09
C TYR A 190 8.76 -0.55 11.06
N SER A 191 9.98 -0.22 11.46
CA SER A 191 10.99 0.34 10.55
C SER A 191 11.35 -0.66 9.44
N PHE A 192 11.31 -0.20 8.18
CA PHE A 192 11.60 -1.03 7.03
C PHE A 192 13.03 -1.59 7.05
N VAL A 193 14.02 -0.80 7.46
CA VAL A 193 15.41 -1.27 7.58
C VAL A 193 15.56 -2.38 8.62
N ASP A 194 14.83 -2.32 9.73
CA ASP A 194 14.93 -3.34 10.76
C ASP A 194 14.22 -4.62 10.36
N LEU A 195 13.10 -4.53 9.65
CA LEU A 195 12.49 -5.69 9.01
C LEU A 195 13.42 -6.29 7.95
N TYR A 196 14.09 -5.47 7.15
CA TYR A 196 15.07 -5.96 6.18
C TYR A 196 16.19 -6.75 6.87
N LYS A 197 16.79 -6.19 7.94
CA LYS A 197 17.81 -6.91 8.75
C LYS A 197 17.26 -8.22 9.32
N CYS A 198 16.04 -8.22 9.86
CA CYS A 198 15.41 -9.42 10.40
C CYS A 198 15.15 -10.49 9.33
N ALA A 199 14.68 -10.09 8.15
CA ALA A 199 14.46 -10.98 7.01
C ALA A 199 15.78 -11.60 6.54
N LYS A 200 16.84 -10.79 6.39
CA LYS A 200 18.19 -11.25 6.06
C LYS A 200 18.77 -12.22 7.09
N ALA A 201 18.44 -12.01 8.36
CA ALA A 201 18.84 -12.90 9.46
C ALA A 201 17.96 -14.15 9.59
N GLY A 202 16.98 -14.36 8.71
CA GLY A 202 16.12 -15.54 8.72
C GLY A 202 15.14 -15.63 9.88
N LYS A 203 14.88 -14.53 10.60
CA LYS A 203 14.06 -14.48 11.83
C LYS A 203 12.56 -14.56 11.54
N ILE A 204 12.09 -15.62 10.89
CA ILE A 204 10.71 -15.72 10.43
C ILE A 204 9.69 -15.72 11.57
N GLU A 205 10.05 -16.26 12.74
CA GLU A 205 9.18 -16.31 13.92
C GLU A 205 8.84 -14.91 14.42
N TYR A 206 9.72 -13.93 14.19
CA TYR A 206 9.41 -12.52 14.47
C TYR A 206 8.28 -12.02 13.58
N PHE A 207 8.33 -12.33 12.28
CA PHE A 207 7.31 -11.91 11.32
C PHE A 207 5.98 -12.59 11.60
N GLU A 208 5.97 -13.86 12.01
CA GLU A 208 4.76 -14.57 12.43
C GLU A 208 4.06 -13.85 13.60
N ARG A 209 4.81 -13.50 14.65
CA ARG A 209 4.25 -12.74 15.78
C ARG A 209 3.80 -11.34 15.38
N ALA A 210 4.58 -10.66 14.53
CA ALA A 210 4.35 -9.26 14.18
C ALA A 210 3.20 -9.07 13.17
N PHE A 211 3.03 -9.99 12.22
CA PHE A 211 2.19 -9.80 11.04
C PHE A 211 1.08 -10.84 10.83
N SER A 212 1.08 -11.96 11.55
CA SER A 212 0.06 -13.00 11.37
C SER A 212 -1.35 -12.44 11.50
N SER A 213 -2.18 -12.75 10.49
CA SER A 213 -3.57 -12.33 10.39
C SER A 213 -3.81 -10.81 10.28
N LYS A 214 -2.78 -10.01 9.99
CA LYS A 214 -2.90 -8.54 9.90
C LYS A 214 -2.94 -8.04 8.45
N VAL A 215 -3.60 -6.90 8.26
CA VAL A 215 -3.38 -6.03 7.09
C VAL A 215 -2.11 -5.23 7.33
N VAL A 216 -1.25 -5.20 6.31
CA VAL A 216 0.00 -4.45 6.31
C VAL A 216 -0.07 -3.33 5.28
N LEU A 217 0.21 -2.10 5.72
CA LEU A 217 0.43 -0.95 4.85
C LEU A 217 1.92 -0.67 4.79
N PHE A 218 2.46 -0.51 3.59
CA PHE A 218 3.85 -0.18 3.34
C PHE A 218 3.95 1.21 2.75
N GLY A 219 4.45 2.16 3.54
CA GLY A 219 4.35 3.60 3.27
C GLY A 219 5.59 4.37 3.68
N LEU A 220 5.64 5.64 3.29
CA LEU A 220 6.60 6.60 3.82
C LEU A 220 6.07 7.14 5.16
N VAL A 221 6.95 7.27 6.15
CA VAL A 221 6.65 7.94 7.42
C VAL A 221 7.83 8.85 7.68
N LEU A 222 7.73 10.10 7.23
CA LEU A 222 8.83 11.04 7.24
C LEU A 222 8.37 12.38 7.82
N ASP A 223 9.09 12.88 8.82
CA ASP A 223 8.86 14.20 9.45
C ASP A 223 8.91 15.32 8.41
N ILE A 224 9.71 15.17 7.36
CA ILE A 224 9.85 16.18 6.30
C ILE A 224 8.69 16.18 5.31
N GLU A 225 8.00 15.05 5.13
CA GLU A 225 6.79 14.99 4.30
C GLU A 225 5.61 15.63 5.05
N ASP A 226 5.57 15.48 6.38
CA ASP A 226 4.57 16.13 7.25
C ASP A 226 4.76 17.66 7.35
N ARG A 227 5.98 18.17 7.16
CA ARG A 227 6.29 19.62 7.18
C ARG A 227 5.87 20.39 5.93
N LYS A 228 5.30 19.75 4.90
CA LYS A 228 4.92 20.43 3.65
C LYS A 228 3.61 21.23 3.72
N LEU A 229 2.99 21.29 4.90
CA LEU A 229 1.93 22.23 5.24
C LEU A 229 2.46 23.21 6.30
N SER A 230 3.29 24.17 5.88
CA SER A 230 3.58 25.40 6.62
C SER A 230 3.54 26.59 5.68
#